data_AF-A0A3L6FX59-F1
#
_entry.id   AF-A0A3L6FX59-F1
#
_cell.length_a   1.000
_cell.length_b   1.000
_cell.length_c   1.000
_cell.angle_alpha   90.00
_cell.angle_beta   90.00
_cell.angle_gamma   90.00
#
_symmetry.space_group_name_H-M   'P 1'
#
loop_
_entity.id
_entity.type
_entity.pdbx_description
1 polymer ?
#
loop_
_entity_poly.entity_id
_entity_poly.type
_entity_poly.pdbx_seq_one_letter_code
_entity_poly.pdbx_strand_id
1 'polypeptide(L)'
;MCVHNIIYLQLVFILLLDFIVCIVFSFLILLTAPFQIITTMRTLYQTCKLVHGDLSEYNILYFEGHLYIIDVSQSVDLDHPSALDFLKEDCLHVSDFFKKRGVPVMTVTDLFNFVIDQSISDEGVDDYLEKAQQKILENGGAVPNDDEITPTVMVQVGLREAM
;
A
#
# COMPACT_ATOMS: atom_id res chain seq x y z
N MET A 1 14.06 3.48 -13.73
CA MET A 1 12.84 3.47 -14.56
C MET A 1 11.56 3.57 -13.73
N CYS A 2 11.47 2.94 -12.55
CA CYS A 2 10.32 3.04 -11.63
C CYS A 2 9.93 4.49 -11.28
N VAL A 3 10.88 5.26 -10.74
CA VAL A 3 10.64 6.66 -10.34
C VAL A 3 10.36 7.56 -11.54
N HIS A 4 10.88 7.26 -12.74
CA HIS A 4 10.65 8.07 -13.93
C HIS A 4 9.20 7.97 -14.43
N ASN A 5 8.55 6.82 -14.30
CA ASN A 5 7.12 6.66 -14.61
C ASN A 5 6.22 7.33 -13.55
N ILE A 6 6.64 7.30 -12.27
CA ILE A 6 5.95 7.96 -11.16
C ILE A 6 6.09 9.50 -11.27
N ILE A 7 7.27 10.02 -11.61
CA ILE A 7 7.54 11.47 -11.76
C ILE A 7 6.90 12.04 -13.04
N TYR A 8 6.85 11.29 -14.15
CA TYR A 8 6.15 11.75 -15.37
C TYR A 8 4.64 11.94 -15.13
N LEU A 9 4.04 11.18 -14.22
CA LEU A 9 2.66 11.35 -13.80
C LEU A 9 2.47 12.63 -12.96
N GLN A 10 3.48 13.00 -12.16
CA GLN A 10 3.47 14.22 -11.33
C GLN A 10 3.54 15.51 -12.17
N LEU A 11 4.21 15.49 -13.32
CA LEU A 11 4.33 16.67 -14.19
C LEU A 11 3.08 16.97 -15.04
N VAL A 12 2.24 15.96 -15.33
CA VAL A 12 1.02 16.13 -16.14
C VAL A 12 -0.19 16.51 -15.27
N PHE A 13 -0.19 16.15 -13.97
CA PHE A 13 -1.37 16.30 -13.10
C PHE A 13 -1.52 17.67 -12.40
N ILE A 14 -0.47 18.48 -12.30
CA ILE A 14 -0.54 19.84 -11.71
C ILE A 14 -1.46 20.77 -12.53
N LEU A 15 -1.76 20.46 -13.80
CA LEU A 15 -2.61 21.27 -14.67
C LEU A 15 -4.11 20.91 -14.64
N LEU A 16 -4.54 19.92 -13.87
CA LEU A 16 -5.92 19.37 -13.94
C LEU A 16 -6.60 19.18 -12.57
N LEU A 17 -6.09 19.88 -11.55
CA LEU A 17 -6.68 19.92 -10.21
C LEU A 17 -7.82 20.94 -10.17
N ASP A 18 -9.06 20.48 -10.38
CA ASP A 18 -10.25 21.15 -9.80
C ASP A 18 -11.48 20.22 -9.64
N PHE A 19 -11.48 18.98 -10.18
CA PHE A 19 -12.72 18.17 -10.18
C PHE A 19 -12.61 16.71 -9.70
N ILE A 20 -11.42 16.17 -9.48
CA ILE A 20 -11.26 14.69 -9.39
C ILE A 20 -11.47 14.14 -7.97
N VAL A 21 -11.21 14.90 -6.90
CA VAL A 21 -11.30 14.39 -5.51
C VAL A 21 -12.74 14.03 -5.07
N CYS A 22 -13.77 14.66 -5.65
CA CYS A 22 -15.17 14.45 -5.21
C CYS A 22 -15.89 13.25 -5.86
N ILE A 23 -15.37 12.67 -6.95
CA ILE A 23 -16.04 11.56 -7.67
C ILE A 23 -15.54 10.17 -7.19
N VAL A 24 -14.45 10.14 -6.43
CA VAL A 24 -13.61 8.97 -6.11
C VAL A 24 -14.35 7.83 -5.37
N PHE A 25 -15.48 8.09 -4.71
CA PHE A 25 -16.10 7.12 -3.79
C PHE A 25 -17.55 6.77 -4.08
N SER A 26 -17.86 6.46 -5.35
CA SER A 26 -19.05 5.66 -5.63
C SER A 26 -18.88 4.24 -5.06
N PHE A 27 -19.94 3.66 -4.49
CA PHE A 27 -19.93 2.38 -3.75
C PHE A 27 -19.25 1.21 -4.51
N LEU A 28 -19.26 1.24 -5.85
CA LEU A 28 -18.62 0.25 -6.72
C LEU A 28 -17.07 0.31 -6.70
N ILE A 29 -16.48 1.50 -6.50
CA ILE A 29 -15.02 1.73 -6.50
C ILE A 29 -14.40 1.18 -5.20
N LEU A 30 -15.14 1.26 -4.10
CA LEU A 30 -14.69 0.85 -2.77
C LEU A 30 -14.41 -0.66 -2.64
N LEU A 31 -14.97 -1.50 -3.52
CA LEU A 31 -14.78 -2.95 -3.47
C LEU A 31 -13.42 -3.39 -4.07
N THR A 32 -12.96 -2.74 -5.13
CA THR A 32 -11.69 -3.11 -5.81
C THR A 32 -10.52 -2.24 -5.37
N ALA A 33 -10.78 -1.05 -4.82
CA ALA A 33 -9.78 -0.09 -4.39
C ALA A 33 -8.74 -0.64 -3.39
N PRO A 34 -9.11 -1.41 -2.35
CA PRO A 34 -8.13 -1.97 -1.41
C PRO A 34 -7.08 -2.84 -2.09
N PHE A 35 -7.45 -3.61 -3.11
CA PHE A 35 -6.53 -4.52 -3.81
C PHE A 35 -5.52 -3.77 -4.66
N GLN A 36 -5.96 -2.71 -5.34
CA GLN A 36 -5.07 -1.91 -6.18
C GLN A 36 -4.05 -1.15 -5.32
N ILE A 37 -4.46 -0.55 -4.20
CA ILE A 37 -3.55 0.22 -3.36
C ILE A 37 -2.50 -0.65 -2.68
N ILE A 38 -2.86 -1.81 -2.13
CA ILE A 38 -1.90 -2.73 -1.48
C ILE A 38 -0.91 -3.31 -2.50
N THR A 39 -1.37 -3.58 -3.72
CA THR A 39 -0.48 -4.02 -4.82
C THR A 39 0.47 -2.90 -5.24
N THR A 40 -0.02 -1.66 -5.25
CA THR A 40 0.80 -0.48 -5.56
C THR A 40 1.84 -0.23 -4.47
N MET A 41 1.47 -0.35 -3.19
CA MET A 41 2.41 -0.28 -2.05
C MET A 41 3.49 -1.36 -2.14
N ARG A 42 3.11 -2.60 -2.47
CA ARG A 42 4.05 -3.69 -2.71
C ARG A 42 4.99 -3.38 -3.87
N THR A 43 4.49 -2.85 -4.97
CA THR A 43 5.31 -2.45 -6.13
C THR A 43 6.30 -1.35 -5.76
N LEU A 44 5.87 -0.34 -4.99
CA LEU A 44 6.72 0.75 -4.52
C LEU A 44 7.89 0.21 -3.66
N TYR A 45 7.58 -0.70 -2.74
CA TYR A 45 8.58 -1.30 -1.85
C TYR A 45 9.49 -2.31 -2.58
N GLN A 46 8.92 -3.29 -3.28
CA GLN A 46 9.67 -4.42 -3.86
C GLN A 46 10.36 -4.06 -5.16
N THR A 47 9.70 -3.33 -6.05
CA THR A 47 10.22 -3.01 -7.38
C THR A 47 10.96 -1.67 -7.38
N CYS A 48 10.36 -0.64 -6.79
CA CYS A 48 10.95 0.69 -6.79
C CYS A 48 11.94 0.93 -5.63
N LYS A 49 11.96 0.04 -4.62
CA LYS A 49 12.83 0.14 -3.42
C LYS A 49 12.62 1.45 -2.64
N LEU A 50 11.37 1.89 -2.57
CA LEU A 50 10.96 3.12 -1.88
C LEU A 50 9.84 2.83 -0.89
N VAL A 51 9.84 3.61 0.19
CA VAL A 51 8.69 3.78 1.09
C VAL A 51 8.12 5.17 0.84
N HIS A 52 6.79 5.30 0.78
CA HIS A 52 6.16 6.56 0.46
C HIS A 52 6.42 7.61 1.55
N GLY A 53 6.26 7.22 2.82
CA GLY A 53 6.61 8.03 3.99
C GLY A 53 5.56 9.04 4.44
N ASP A 54 4.59 9.33 3.58
CA ASP A 54 3.43 10.18 3.86
C ASP A 54 2.17 9.68 3.10
N LEU A 55 1.98 8.37 3.00
CA LEU A 55 0.84 7.83 2.23
C LEU A 55 -0.46 8.02 3.01
N SER A 56 -1.37 8.79 2.44
CA SER A 56 -2.71 9.05 2.98
C SER A 56 -3.73 9.18 1.85
N GLU A 57 -5.00 9.35 2.19
CA GLU A 57 -6.08 9.53 1.21
C GLU A 57 -5.91 10.74 0.29
N TYR A 58 -5.14 11.74 0.73
CA TYR A 58 -4.85 12.94 -0.05
C TYR A 58 -3.82 12.68 -1.16
N ASN A 59 -2.98 11.66 -0.97
CA ASN A 59 -1.93 11.24 -1.88
C ASN A 59 -2.36 10.05 -2.76
N ILE A 60 -3.66 9.75 -2.78
CA ILE A 60 -4.26 8.70 -3.59
C ILE A 60 -5.26 9.31 -4.58
N LEU A 61 -5.02 9.08 -5.86
CA LEU A 61 -5.86 9.53 -6.95
C LEU A 61 -6.57 8.34 -7.60
N TYR A 62 -7.85 8.51 -7.96
CA TYR A 62 -8.56 7.57 -8.81
C TYR A 62 -8.85 8.20 -10.18
N PHE A 63 -8.38 7.55 -11.23
CA PHE A 63 -8.55 8.02 -12.60
C PHE A 63 -8.78 6.84 -13.54
N GLU A 64 -9.80 6.94 -14.40
CA GLU A 64 -10.12 5.93 -15.43
C GLU A 64 -10.20 4.47 -14.94
N GLY A 65 -10.67 4.23 -13.71
CA GLY A 65 -10.79 2.86 -13.17
C GLY A 65 -9.61 2.39 -12.31
N HIS A 66 -8.57 3.21 -12.20
CA HIS A 66 -7.31 2.84 -11.56
C HIS A 66 -6.91 3.81 -10.44
N LEU A 67 -6.33 3.27 -9.37
CA LEU A 67 -5.70 4.03 -8.30
C LEU A 67 -4.24 4.35 -8.61
N TYR A 68 -3.84 5.56 -8.30
CA TYR A 68 -2.48 6.08 -8.45
C TYR A 68 -2.03 6.71 -7.15
N ILE A 69 -0.81 6.38 -6.71
CA ILE A 69 -0.13 7.08 -5.63
C ILE A 69 0.59 8.29 -6.22
N ILE A 70 0.40 9.46 -5.61
CA ILE A 70 1.02 10.72 -6.03
C ILE A 70 1.84 11.32 -4.89
N ASP A 71 2.63 12.34 -5.22
CA ASP A 71 3.48 13.07 -4.27
C ASP A 71 4.54 12.22 -3.57
N VAL A 72 5.39 11.58 -4.36
CA VAL A 72 6.57 10.85 -3.86
C VAL A 72 7.74 11.75 -3.49
N SER A 73 7.50 13.05 -3.27
CA SER A 73 8.55 14.02 -2.99
C SER A 73 9.25 13.78 -1.65
N GLN A 74 8.55 13.16 -0.70
CA GLN A 74 9.05 12.80 0.63
C GLN A 74 9.37 11.31 0.79
N SER A 75 9.35 10.53 -0.30
CA SER A 75 9.65 9.10 -0.25
C SER A 75 11.11 8.84 0.11
N VAL A 76 11.33 7.74 0.84
CA VAL A 76 12.65 7.35 1.34
C VAL A 76 13.09 6.00 0.79
N ASP A 77 14.39 5.84 0.59
CA ASP A 77 15.01 4.56 0.24
C ASP A 77 14.88 3.55 1.38
N LEU A 78 14.91 2.25 1.06
CA LEU A 78 14.81 1.18 2.06
C LEU A 78 15.98 1.17 3.06
N ASP A 79 17.13 1.76 2.70
CA ASP A 79 18.30 1.87 3.58
C ASP A 79 18.14 2.96 4.64
N HIS A 80 17.08 3.77 4.58
CA HIS A 80 16.80 4.78 5.60
C HIS A 80 16.52 4.10 6.95
N PRO A 81 17.12 4.54 8.07
CA PRO A 81 17.00 3.87 9.37
C PRO A 81 15.56 3.76 9.88
N SER A 82 14.68 4.66 9.43
CA SER A 82 13.25 4.68 9.77
C SER A 82 12.33 4.21 8.63
N ALA A 83 12.85 3.61 7.55
CA ALA A 83 12.05 3.19 6.40
C ALA A 83 10.89 2.26 6.80
N LEU A 84 11.15 1.28 7.66
CA LEU A 84 10.12 0.34 8.11
C LEU A 84 9.07 1.00 9.01
N ASP A 85 9.43 2.03 9.78
CA ASP A 85 8.46 2.74 10.61
C ASP A 85 7.56 3.62 9.77
N PHE A 86 8.12 4.30 8.76
CA PHE A 86 7.33 5.00 7.75
C PHE A 86 6.39 4.06 6.99
N LEU A 87 6.84 2.86 6.63
CA LEU A 87 5.99 1.88 5.96
C LEU A 87 4.83 1.42 6.86
N LYS A 88 5.04 1.29 8.18
CA LYS A 88 3.96 0.95 9.11
C LYS A 88 2.92 2.05 9.18
N GLU A 89 3.34 3.31 9.24
CA GLU A 89 2.43 4.47 9.23
C GLU A 89 1.65 4.53 7.90
N ASP A 90 2.32 4.32 6.76
CA ASP A 90 1.65 4.23 5.45
C ASP A 90 0.57 3.11 5.45
N CYS A 91 0.89 1.93 6.00
CA CYS A 91 -0.07 0.83 6.13
C CYS A 91 -1.25 1.18 7.05
N LEU A 92 -0.98 1.84 8.18
CA LEU A 92 -2.00 2.27 9.14
C LEU A 92 -2.98 3.26 8.52
N HIS A 93 -2.45 4.31 7.87
CA HIS A 93 -3.27 5.32 7.21
C HIS A 93 -4.16 4.73 6.12
N VAL A 94 -3.60 3.85 5.28
CA VAL A 94 -4.36 3.15 4.24
C VAL A 94 -5.44 2.27 4.85
N SER A 95 -5.12 1.45 5.85
CA SER A 95 -6.11 0.62 6.54
C SER A 95 -7.23 1.45 7.17
N ASP A 96 -6.89 2.51 7.90
CA ASP A 96 -7.85 3.41 8.55
C ASP A 96 -8.78 4.10 7.56
N PHE A 97 -8.24 4.51 6.41
CA PHE A 97 -8.99 5.14 5.35
C PHE A 97 -10.15 4.27 4.84
N PHE A 98 -9.90 2.97 4.64
CA PHE A 98 -10.92 2.00 4.20
C PHE A 98 -11.84 1.57 5.35
N LYS A 99 -11.29 1.34 6.55
CA LYS A 99 -12.06 1.02 7.76
C LYS A 99 -13.14 2.07 8.02
N LYS A 100 -12.80 3.37 7.96
CA LYS A 100 -13.75 4.49 8.13
C LYS A 100 -14.89 4.50 7.11
N ARG A 101 -14.72 3.83 5.97
CA ARG A 101 -15.72 3.72 4.89
C ARG A 101 -16.49 2.40 4.92
N GLY A 102 -16.30 1.58 5.94
CA GLY A 102 -16.95 0.27 6.06
C GLY A 102 -16.44 -0.75 5.05
N VAL A 103 -15.28 -0.51 4.44
CA VAL A 103 -14.64 -1.48 3.54
C VAL A 103 -13.78 -2.41 4.38
N PRO A 104 -14.05 -3.72 4.33
CA PRO A 104 -13.31 -4.66 5.13
C PRO A 104 -11.92 -4.87 4.49
N VAL A 105 -10.88 -4.71 5.30
CA VAL A 105 -9.47 -4.80 4.89
C VAL A 105 -8.71 -5.74 5.81
N MET A 106 -7.56 -6.23 5.34
CA MET A 106 -6.66 -7.03 6.18
C MET A 106 -6.09 -6.19 7.35
N THR A 107 -5.51 -6.87 8.34
CA THR A 107 -4.87 -6.19 9.48
C THR A 107 -3.66 -5.38 8.99
N VAL A 108 -3.26 -4.36 9.75
CA VAL A 108 -2.06 -3.57 9.42
C VAL A 108 -0.82 -4.47 9.40
N THR A 109 -0.75 -5.43 10.33
CA THR A 109 0.32 -6.44 10.38
C THR A 109 0.34 -7.34 9.15
N ASP A 110 -0.82 -7.85 8.72
CA ASP A 110 -0.93 -8.69 7.51
C ASP A 110 -0.54 -7.88 6.27
N LEU A 111 -0.98 -6.62 6.17
CA LEU A 111 -0.61 -5.72 5.08
C LEU A 111 0.90 -5.44 5.06
N PHE A 112 1.48 -5.09 6.20
CA PHE A 112 2.90 -4.81 6.31
C PHE A 112 3.73 -6.03 5.88
N ASN A 113 3.39 -7.21 6.42
CA ASN A 113 4.05 -8.46 6.07
C ASN A 113 3.90 -8.78 4.58
N PHE A 114 2.71 -8.60 4.02
CA PHE A 114 2.46 -8.76 2.59
C PHE A 114 3.32 -7.81 1.75
N VAL A 115 3.52 -6.56 2.15
CA VAL A 115 4.33 -5.61 1.38
C VAL A 115 5.81 -6.01 1.38
N ILE A 116 6.35 -6.47 2.52
CA ILE A 116 7.78 -6.77 2.65
C ILE A 116 8.18 -8.19 2.20
N ASP A 117 7.23 -9.12 2.12
CA ASP A 117 7.51 -10.53 1.82
C ASP A 117 8.00 -10.72 0.37
N GLN A 118 9.27 -11.09 0.22
CA GLN A 118 9.91 -11.35 -1.09
C GLN A 118 9.58 -12.73 -1.67
N SER A 119 8.98 -13.63 -0.89
CA SER A 119 8.67 -14.99 -1.34
C SER A 119 7.43 -15.07 -2.23
N ILE A 120 6.57 -14.04 -2.19
CA ILE A 120 5.37 -13.93 -3.03
C ILE A 120 5.80 -13.42 -4.41
N SER A 121 5.72 -14.28 -5.43
CA SER A 121 5.93 -13.87 -6.82
C SER A 121 4.79 -12.97 -7.30
N ASP A 122 5.04 -12.17 -8.35
CA ASP A 122 4.00 -11.33 -8.96
C ASP A 122 2.78 -12.15 -9.43
N GLU A 123 3.00 -13.39 -9.90
CA GLU A 123 1.95 -14.34 -10.27
C GLU A 123 1.15 -14.87 -9.07
N GLY A 124 1.73 -14.87 -7.86
CA GLY A 124 1.11 -15.34 -6.63
C GLY A 124 0.40 -14.24 -5.83
N VAL A 125 0.45 -12.99 -6.29
CA VAL A 125 -0.21 -11.85 -5.63
C VAL A 125 -1.72 -12.04 -5.66
N ASP A 126 -2.30 -12.36 -6.80
CA ASP A 126 -3.76 -12.53 -6.95
C ASP A 126 -4.27 -13.66 -6.03
N ASP A 127 -3.58 -14.81 -6.00
CA ASP A 127 -3.89 -15.94 -5.11
C ASP A 127 -3.83 -15.57 -3.62
N TYR A 128 -2.86 -14.73 -3.22
CA TYR A 128 -2.76 -14.25 -1.85
C TYR A 128 -3.94 -13.35 -1.50
N LEU A 129 -4.29 -12.43 -2.40
CA LEU A 129 -5.37 -11.47 -2.22
C LEU A 129 -6.74 -12.13 -2.16
N GLU A 130 -7.00 -13.15 -2.98
CA GLU A 130 -8.23 -13.95 -2.90
C GLU A 130 -8.36 -14.66 -1.56
N LYS A 131 -7.27 -15.26 -1.05
CA LYS A 131 -7.27 -15.91 0.27
C LYS A 131 -7.50 -14.88 1.40
N ALA A 132 -6.89 -13.71 1.29
CA ALA A 132 -7.09 -12.63 2.26
C ALA A 132 -8.55 -12.14 2.26
N GLN A 133 -9.18 -11.97 1.08
CA GLN A 133 -10.60 -11.66 0.95
C GLN A 133 -11.49 -12.71 1.60
N GLN A 134 -11.20 -13.98 1.31
CA GLN A 134 -11.99 -15.08 1.85
C GLN A 134 -11.92 -15.11 3.38
N LYS A 135 -10.72 -14.92 3.96
CA LYS A 135 -10.52 -14.81 5.42
C LYS A 135 -11.29 -13.64 6.03
N ILE A 136 -11.34 -12.49 5.34
CA ILE A 136 -12.09 -11.31 5.77
C ILE A 136 -13.61 -11.58 5.76
N LEU A 137 -14.10 -12.28 4.74
CA LEU A 137 -15.51 -12.65 4.60
C LEU A 137 -15.94 -13.70 5.63
N GLU A 138 -15.10 -14.71 5.88
CA GLU A 138 -15.32 -15.78 6.86
C GLU A 138 -15.36 -15.24 8.30
N ASN A 139 -14.60 -14.18 8.60
CA ASN A 139 -14.65 -13.48 9.88
C ASN A 139 -15.86 -12.52 10.02
N GLY A 140 -16.81 -12.56 9.09
CA GLY A 140 -18.06 -11.79 9.15
C GLY A 140 -17.89 -10.28 8.91
N GLY A 141 -16.83 -9.86 8.22
CA GLY A 141 -16.54 -8.43 8.01
C GLY A 141 -16.21 -7.68 9.30
N ALA A 142 -15.92 -8.39 10.40
CA ALA A 142 -15.42 -7.79 11.62
C ALA A 142 -14.09 -7.10 11.30
N VAL A 143 -14.06 -5.77 11.45
CA VAL A 143 -12.82 -5.01 11.36
C VAL A 143 -11.88 -5.57 12.43
N PRO A 144 -10.70 -6.09 12.05
CA PRO A 144 -9.76 -6.57 13.04
C PRO A 144 -9.43 -5.43 13.99
N ASN A 145 -9.58 -5.68 15.30
CA ASN A 145 -9.08 -4.76 16.33
C ASN A 145 -7.59 -4.54 16.06
N ASP A 146 -7.13 -3.30 16.21
CA ASP A 146 -5.73 -2.94 15.95
C ASP A 146 -4.82 -3.83 16.80
N ASP A 147 -4.27 -4.87 16.17
CA ASP A 147 -3.19 -5.63 16.76
C ASP A 147 -2.02 -4.64 16.87
N GLU A 148 -1.71 -4.26 18.10
CA GLU A 148 -0.46 -3.60 18.47
C GLU A 148 0.66 -4.38 17.76
N ILE A 149 1.30 -3.75 16.76
CA ILE A 149 2.34 -4.39 15.95
C ILE A 149 3.53 -4.66 16.88
N THR A 150 3.53 -5.83 17.53
CA THR A 150 4.69 -6.26 18.30
C THR A 150 5.85 -6.48 17.31
N PRO A 151 7.04 -5.90 17.56
CA PRO A 151 8.19 -6.10 16.70
C PRO A 151 8.73 -7.52 16.90
N THR A 152 8.07 -8.52 16.31
CA THR A 152 8.41 -9.94 16.51
C THR A 152 9.01 -10.61 15.28
N VAL A 153 9.39 -9.86 14.23
CA VAL A 153 10.17 -10.45 13.12
C VAL A 153 11.50 -9.71 12.95
N MET A 154 12.41 -9.99 13.88
CA MET A 154 13.84 -9.94 13.57
C MET A 154 14.22 -11.28 12.94
N VAL A 155 14.88 -11.25 11.77
CA VAL A 155 16.20 -11.88 11.49
C VAL A 155 16.38 -12.27 10.00
N GLN A 156 17.46 -11.73 9.43
CA GLN A 156 18.29 -12.20 8.31
C GLN A 156 17.68 -12.35 6.90
N VAL A 157 17.89 -11.33 6.08
CA VAL A 157 18.35 -11.54 4.71
C VAL A 157 19.57 -10.64 4.45
N GLY A 158 20.76 -11.24 4.28
CA GLY A 158 21.81 -10.67 3.43
C GLY A 158 22.99 -9.94 4.09
N LEU A 159 23.70 -10.53 5.06
CA LEU A 159 25.13 -10.20 5.24
C LEU A 159 25.99 -11.46 5.37
N ARG A 160 26.09 -12.21 4.25
CA ARG A 160 27.13 -13.17 3.84
C ARG A 160 26.98 -13.24 2.30
N GLU A 161 27.95 -12.96 1.42
CA GLU A 161 29.40 -13.09 1.44
C GLU A 161 30.09 -12.07 0.49
N ALA A 162 31.42 -11.97 0.63
CA ALA A 162 32.44 -11.43 -0.28
C ALA A 162 32.87 -9.95 -0.15
N MET A 163 33.80 -9.68 0.77
CA MET A 163 35.22 -9.47 0.44
C MET A 163 36.11 -9.69 1.68
#